data_AF-A0A5B1M8H5-F1
#
_entry.id   AF-A0A5B1M8H5-F1
#
_cell.length_a   1.000
_cell.length_b   1.000
_cell.length_c   1.000
_cell.angle_alpha   90.00
_cell.angle_beta   90.00
_cell.angle_gamma   90.00
#
_symmetry.space_group_name_H-M   'P 1'
#
loop_
_entity.id
_entity.type
_entity.pdbx_description
1 polymer ?
#
loop_
_entity_poly.entity_id
_entity_poly.type
_entity_poly.pdbx_seq_one_letter_code
_entity_poly.pdbx_strand_id
1 'polypeptide(L)'
;MGKRPPSVDLASWLLWIMVAAGFVVSVLVVVFREDLRDAWSPGQSGDSTVQPLEFVPVILVLYGVVAVTTLTLIPIMRAGHNWARHALALISLGILLSTLATVRTMPPPLFRGLIIAAAVVSAVSLVFLWHPDTRRHCRLPDEVDA
;
A
#
# COMPACT_ATOMS: atom_id res chain seq x y z
N MET A 1 10.65 1.71 29.37
CA MET A 1 10.26 1.95 27.96
C MET A 1 9.62 3.33 27.85
N GLY A 2 10.31 4.31 27.26
CA GLY A 2 9.78 5.67 27.12
C GLY A 2 8.48 5.70 26.31
N LYS A 3 7.60 6.66 26.61
CA LYS A 3 6.32 6.84 25.91
C LYS A 3 6.60 7.10 24.41
N ARG A 4 6.06 6.25 23.53
CA ARG A 4 6.21 6.40 22.08
C ARG A 4 5.54 7.70 21.61
N PRO A 5 6.13 8.45 20.66
CA PRO A 5 5.51 9.66 20.16
C PRO A 5 4.22 9.34 19.39
N PRO A 6 3.17 10.18 19.50
CA PRO A 6 1.86 9.91 18.91
C PRO A 6 1.90 9.82 17.37
N SER A 7 2.88 10.47 16.74
CA SER A 7 3.15 10.38 15.29
C SER A 7 3.52 8.95 14.83
N VAL A 8 4.22 8.17 15.66
CA VAL A 8 4.57 6.77 15.35
C VAL A 8 3.35 5.86 15.45
N ASP A 9 2.50 6.08 16.44
CA ASP A 9 1.26 5.32 16.59
C ASP A 9 0.28 5.64 15.46
N LEU A 10 0.15 6.92 15.09
CA LEU A 10 -0.71 7.34 13.99
C LEU A 10 -0.18 6.83 12.63
N ALA A 11 1.14 6.90 12.39
CA ALA A 11 1.75 6.28 11.21
C ALA A 11 1.47 4.76 11.16
N SER A 12 1.61 4.07 12.29
CA SER A 12 1.34 2.62 12.36
C SER A 12 -0.12 2.33 12.02
N TRP A 13 -1.06 3.13 12.56
CA TRP A 13 -2.49 2.96 12.32
C TRP A 13 -2.87 3.20 10.86
N LEU A 14 -2.31 4.23 10.23
CA LEU A 14 -2.52 4.49 8.79
C LEU A 14 -1.99 3.35 7.91
N LEU A 15 -0.84 2.77 8.26
CA LEU A 15 -0.29 1.61 7.55
C LEU A 15 -1.19 0.38 7.70
N TRP A 16 -1.78 0.15 8.88
CA TRP A 16 -2.78 -0.90 9.09
C TRP A 16 -4.03 -0.69 8.23
N ILE A 17 -4.52 0.56 8.12
CA ILE A 17 -5.62 0.90 7.22
C ILE A 17 -5.26 0.59 5.78
N MET A 18 -4.04 0.91 5.36
CA MET A 18 -3.56 0.64 4.00
C MET A 18 -3.56 -0.86 3.70
N VAL A 19 -3.13 -1.69 4.65
CA VAL A 19 -3.22 -3.15 4.55
C VAL A 19 -4.67 -3.63 4.46
N ALA A 20 -5.55 -3.13 5.32
CA ALA A 20 -6.97 -3.48 5.29
C ALA A 20 -7.64 -3.06 3.97
N ALA A 21 -7.32 -1.87 3.47
CA ALA A 21 -7.80 -1.38 2.18
C ALA A 21 -7.30 -2.26 1.02
N GLY A 22 -6.03 -2.67 1.04
CA GLY A 22 -5.47 -3.61 0.06
C GLY A 22 -6.19 -4.97 0.08
N PHE A 23 -6.57 -5.45 1.26
CA PHE A 23 -7.39 -6.67 1.39
C PHE A 23 -8.79 -6.48 0.77
N VAL A 24 -9.46 -5.36 1.05
CA VAL A 24 -10.76 -5.05 0.44
C VAL A 24 -10.64 -4.98 -1.09
N VAL A 25 -9.61 -4.31 -1.62
CA VAL A 25 -9.34 -4.27 -3.06
C VAL A 25 -9.11 -5.67 -3.64
N SER A 26 -8.36 -6.53 -2.94
CA SER A 26 -8.13 -7.92 -3.35
C SER A 26 -9.43 -8.70 -3.47
N VAL A 27 -10.35 -8.56 -2.51
CA VAL A 27 -11.68 -9.17 -2.56
C VAL A 27 -12.48 -8.63 -3.75
N LEU A 28 -12.49 -7.31 -3.95
CA LEU A 28 -13.20 -6.68 -5.07
C LEU A 28 -12.67 -7.14 -6.42
N VAL A 29 -11.36 -7.34 -6.57
CA VAL A 29 -10.75 -7.86 -7.79
C VAL A 29 -11.23 -9.27 -8.12
N VAL A 30 -11.43 -10.12 -7.11
CA VAL A 30 -11.97 -11.47 -7.30
C VAL A 30 -13.46 -11.41 -7.68
N VAL A 31 -14.24 -10.56 -6.98
CA VAL A 31 -15.69 -10.44 -7.20
C VAL A 31 -16.01 -9.82 -8.56
N PHE A 32 -15.31 -8.75 -8.94
CA PHE A 32 -15.53 -8.00 -10.19
C PHE A 32 -14.55 -8.40 -11.30
N ARG A 33 -14.06 -9.65 -11.27
CA ARG A 33 -13.04 -10.12 -12.21
C ARG A 33 -13.47 -10.02 -13.67
N GLU A 34 -14.74 -10.29 -13.98
CA GLU A 34 -15.23 -10.28 -15.36
C GLU A 34 -15.31 -8.83 -15.88
N ASP A 35 -15.87 -7.91 -15.08
CA ASP A 35 -15.91 -6.48 -15.42
C ASP A 35 -14.51 -5.87 -15.61
N LEU A 36 -13.55 -6.27 -14.76
CA LEU A 36 -12.15 -5.84 -14.87
C LEU A 36 -11.46 -6.42 -16.11
N ARG A 37 -11.78 -7.67 -16.48
CA ARG A 37 -11.28 -8.29 -17.71
C ARG A 37 -11.73 -7.51 -18.93
N ASP A 38 -13.01 -7.15 -19.01
CA ASP A 38 -13.56 -6.38 -20.12
C ASP A 38 -12.96 -4.96 -20.19
N ALA A 39 -12.77 -4.33 -19.03
CA ALA A 39 -12.16 -3.00 -18.96
C ALA A 39 -10.67 -2.98 -19.36
N TRP A 40 -9.92 -4.04 -19.06
CA TRP A 40 -8.48 -4.13 -19.34
C TRP A 40 -8.15 -4.83 -20.66
N SER A 41 -9.12 -5.50 -21.29
CA SER A 41 -8.98 -6.10 -22.62
C SER A 41 -10.07 -5.63 -23.60
N PRO A 42 -10.20 -4.31 -23.88
CA PRO A 42 -11.19 -3.83 -24.84
C PRO A 42 -10.84 -4.34 -26.25
N GLY A 43 -11.77 -5.04 -26.91
CA GLY A 43 -11.64 -5.40 -28.32
C GLY A 43 -10.99 -6.74 -28.62
N GLN A 44 -11.14 -7.74 -27.75
CA GLN A 44 -10.80 -9.13 -28.06
C GLN A 44 -11.71 -9.63 -29.20
N SER A 45 -11.31 -9.38 -30.45
CA SER A 45 -11.98 -9.92 -31.64
C SER A 45 -11.78 -11.44 -31.67
N GLY A 46 -12.77 -12.18 -32.14
CA GLY A 46 -12.81 -13.66 -32.09
C GLY A 46 -11.69 -14.39 -32.85
N ASP A 47 -10.73 -13.66 -33.43
CA ASP A 47 -9.57 -14.16 -34.16
C ASP A 47 -8.23 -13.89 -33.43
N SER A 48 -8.28 -13.43 -32.17
CA SER A 48 -7.08 -13.14 -31.38
C SER A 48 -6.50 -14.42 -30.76
N THR A 49 -5.24 -14.72 -31.06
CA THR A 49 -4.46 -15.81 -30.44
C THR A 49 -3.86 -15.44 -29.07
N VAL A 50 -4.14 -14.24 -28.56
CA VAL A 50 -3.63 -13.74 -27.28
C VAL A 50 -4.40 -14.42 -26.15
N GLN A 51 -3.67 -15.13 -25.27
CA GLN A 51 -4.27 -15.77 -24.09
C GLN A 51 -5.02 -14.75 -23.21
N PRO A 52 -6.17 -15.13 -22.63
CA PRO A 52 -6.83 -14.34 -21.60
C PRO A 52 -5.86 -13.91 -20.50
N LEU A 53 -5.87 -12.63 -20.14
CA LEU A 53 -5.03 -12.14 -19.06
C LEU A 53 -5.56 -12.68 -17.73
N GLU A 54 -4.86 -13.65 -17.15
CA GLU A 54 -5.12 -14.16 -15.80
C GLU A 54 -4.50 -13.21 -14.75
N PHE A 55 -5.14 -12.06 -14.52
CA PHE A 55 -4.61 -11.03 -13.62
C PHE A 55 -4.91 -11.27 -12.13
N VAL A 56 -5.95 -12.03 -11.80
CA VAL A 56 -6.40 -12.22 -10.40
C VAL A 56 -5.28 -12.83 -9.53
N PRO A 57 -4.61 -13.93 -9.92
CA PRO A 57 -3.54 -14.51 -9.10
C PRO A 57 -2.38 -13.53 -8.88
N VAL A 58 -2.00 -12.78 -9.92
CA VAL A 58 -0.92 -11.80 -9.86
C VAL A 58 -1.23 -10.70 -8.85
N ILE A 59 -2.45 -10.16 -8.88
CA ILE A 59 -2.89 -9.11 -7.96
C ILE A 59 -2.94 -9.64 -6.52
N LEU A 60 -3.47 -10.85 -6.30
CA LEU A 60 -3.54 -11.44 -4.97
C LEU A 60 -2.15 -11.67 -4.37
N VAL A 61 -1.21 -12.19 -5.15
CA VAL A 61 0.17 -12.39 -4.70
C VAL A 61 0.84 -11.05 -4.42
N LEU A 62 0.70 -10.06 -5.30
CA LEU A 62 1.27 -8.73 -5.12
C LEU A 62 0.76 -8.07 -3.82
N TYR A 63 -0.56 -8.02 -3.61
CA TYR A 63 -1.12 -7.47 -2.38
C TYR A 63 -0.73 -8.28 -1.14
N GLY A 64 -0.69 -9.61 -1.25
CA GLY A 64 -0.26 -10.48 -0.15
C GLY A 64 1.18 -10.20 0.27
N VAL A 65 2.11 -10.13 -0.67
CA VAL A 65 3.52 -9.81 -0.40
C VAL A 65 3.66 -8.41 0.20
N VAL A 66 2.99 -7.41 -0.37
CA VAL A 66 3.03 -6.04 0.16
C VAL A 66 2.47 -6.00 1.58
N ALA A 67 1.32 -6.63 1.84
CA ALA A 67 0.69 -6.68 3.14
C ALA A 67 1.60 -7.34 4.18
N VAL A 68 2.12 -8.54 3.91
CA VAL A 68 3.02 -9.25 4.83
C VAL A 68 4.29 -8.43 5.09
N THR A 69 4.86 -7.82 4.06
CA THR A 69 6.04 -6.97 4.19
C THR A 69 5.75 -5.75 5.07
N THR A 70 4.65 -5.04 4.82
CA THR A 70 4.22 -3.89 5.63
C THR A 70 3.98 -4.31 7.09
N LEU A 71 3.24 -5.40 7.32
CA LEU A 71 2.95 -5.92 8.66
C LEU A 71 4.21 -6.30 9.43
N THR A 72 5.21 -6.84 8.72
CA THR A 72 6.51 -7.19 9.31
C THR A 72 7.34 -5.95 9.66
N LEU A 73 7.29 -4.91 8.82
CA LEU A 73 8.06 -3.68 9.02
C LEU A 73 7.48 -2.75 10.09
N ILE A 74 6.15 -2.75 10.30
CA ILE A 74 5.49 -1.92 11.33
C ILE A 74 6.13 -2.11 12.72
N PRO A 75 6.24 -3.33 13.31
CA PRO A 75 6.83 -3.51 14.62
C PRO A 75 8.32 -3.13 14.64
N ILE A 76 9.06 -3.38 13.56
CA ILE A 76 10.47 -3.02 13.44
C ILE A 76 10.66 -1.49 13.45
N MET A 77 9.81 -0.75 12.73
CA MET A 77 9.76 0.71 12.79
C MET A 77 9.35 1.19 14.19
N ARG A 78 8.34 0.57 14.82
CA ARG A 78 7.92 0.91 16.20
C ARG A 78 9.04 0.69 17.21
N ALA A 79 9.99 -0.21 16.94
CA ALA A 79 11.20 -0.43 17.71
C ALA A 79 12.30 0.62 17.47
N GLY A 80 12.15 1.54 16.50
CA GLY A 80 13.10 2.64 16.27
C GLY A 80 14.07 2.41 15.10
N HIS A 81 13.86 1.40 14.26
CA HIS A 81 14.79 1.15 13.15
C HIS A 81 14.52 2.07 11.95
N ASN A 82 15.48 2.94 11.62
CA ASN A 82 15.34 3.89 10.51
C ASN A 82 15.17 3.23 9.14
N TRP A 83 15.80 2.07 8.91
CA TRP A 83 15.71 1.37 7.62
C TRP A 83 14.29 0.87 7.36
N ALA A 84 13.58 0.41 8.40
CA ALA A 84 12.18 -0.01 8.29
C ALA A 84 11.26 1.17 7.95
N ARG A 85 11.52 2.35 8.53
CA ARG A 85 10.84 3.61 8.16
C ARG A 85 11.02 3.95 6.68
N HIS A 86 12.25 3.81 6.16
CA HIS A 86 12.54 4.04 4.74
C HIS A 86 11.88 2.99 3.82
N ALA A 87 11.83 1.72 4.22
CA ALA A 87 11.15 0.68 3.46
C ALA A 87 9.63 0.91 3.41
N LEU A 88 8.99 1.22 4.55
CA LEU A 88 7.56 1.58 4.62
C LEU A 88 7.21 2.81 3.80
N ALA A 89 8.12 3.78 3.80
CA ALA A 89 8.03 4.97 2.98
C ALA A 89 8.05 4.65 1.48
N LEU A 90 8.97 3.79 1.03
CA LEU A 90 9.04 3.38 -0.37
C LEU A 90 7.78 2.62 -0.79
N ILE A 91 7.25 1.75 0.07
CA ILE A 91 5.98 1.05 -0.18
C ILE A 91 4.82 2.06 -0.31
N SER A 92 4.72 3.01 0.62
CA SER A 92 3.66 4.04 0.60
C SER A 92 3.77 4.93 -0.64
N LEU A 93 4.99 5.28 -1.04
CA LEU A 93 5.25 6.04 -2.27
C LEU A 93 4.87 5.23 -3.52
N GLY A 94 5.24 3.95 -3.57
CA GLY A 94 4.87 3.06 -4.66
C GLY A 94 3.36 2.98 -4.84
N ILE A 95 2.62 2.79 -3.75
CA ILE A 95 1.15 2.74 -3.76
C ILE A 95 0.55 4.09 -4.19
N LEU A 96 1.11 5.21 -3.74
CA LEU A 96 0.69 6.53 -4.19
C LEU A 96 0.88 6.72 -5.71
N LEU A 97 2.04 6.31 -6.25
CA LEU A 97 2.31 6.41 -7.68
C LEU A 97 1.40 5.48 -8.50
N SER A 98 1.21 4.24 -8.04
CA SER A 98 0.31 3.27 -8.67
C SER A 98 -1.13 3.78 -8.71
N THR A 99 -1.64 4.29 -7.58
CA THR A 99 -3.01 4.84 -7.52
C THR A 99 -3.18 6.03 -8.46
N LEU A 100 -2.23 6.97 -8.51
CA LEU A 100 -2.23 8.09 -9.45
C LEU A 100 -2.18 7.64 -10.91
N ALA A 101 -1.42 6.59 -11.23
CA ALA A 101 -1.38 6.02 -12.56
C ALA A 101 -2.74 5.38 -12.94
N THR A 102 -3.36 4.63 -12.03
CA THR A 102 -4.66 4.00 -12.26
C THR A 102 -5.79 5.01 -12.42
N VAL A 103 -5.75 6.18 -11.76
CA VAL A 103 -6.75 7.24 -12.00
C VAL A 103 -6.80 7.64 -13.48
N ARG A 104 -5.66 7.60 -14.18
CA ARG A 104 -5.59 7.96 -15.62
C ARG A 104 -6.20 6.91 -16.55
N THR A 105 -6.38 5.67 -16.10
CA THR A 105 -6.89 4.56 -16.94
C THR A 105 -8.41 4.38 -16.87
N MET A 106 -9.15 5.37 -16.35
CA MET A 106 -10.61 5.38 -16.26
C MET A 106 -11.23 4.09 -15.67
N PRO A 107 -10.89 3.71 -14.42
CA PRO A 107 -11.43 2.51 -13.79
C PRO A 107 -12.95 2.64 -13.53
N PRO A 108 -13.65 1.51 -13.31
CA PRO A 108 -15.08 1.53 -12.98
C PRO A 108 -15.36 2.46 -11.78
N PRO A 109 -16.53 3.13 -11.72
CA PRO A 109 -16.78 4.22 -10.77
C PRO A 109 -16.56 3.85 -9.30
N LEU A 110 -16.90 2.62 -8.93
CA LEU A 110 -16.68 2.07 -7.58
C LEU A 110 -15.18 2.06 -7.19
N PHE A 111 -14.30 1.69 -8.11
CA PHE A 111 -12.86 1.67 -7.88
C PHE A 111 -12.28 3.09 -7.78
N ARG A 112 -12.87 4.09 -8.46
CA ARG A 112 -12.36 5.46 -8.44
C ARG A 112 -12.35 6.07 -7.03
N GLY A 113 -13.41 5.87 -6.26
CA GLY A 113 -13.48 6.35 -4.88
C GLY A 113 -12.42 5.71 -3.98
N LEU A 114 -12.25 4.38 -4.09
CA LEU A 114 -11.24 3.62 -3.35
C LEU A 114 -9.82 4.03 -3.70
N ILE A 115 -9.54 4.28 -4.98
CA ILE A 115 -8.22 4.74 -5.46
C ILE A 115 -7.88 6.12 -4.87
N ILE A 116 -8.83 7.05 -4.86
CA ILE A 116 -8.64 8.38 -4.26
C ILE A 116 -8.38 8.25 -2.76
N ALA A 117 -9.18 7.44 -2.05
CA ALA A 117 -8.97 7.20 -0.62
C ALA A 117 -7.59 6.59 -0.34
N ALA A 118 -7.17 5.59 -1.11
CA ALA A 118 -5.87 4.96 -0.99
C ALA A 118 -4.72 5.95 -1.26
N ALA A 119 -4.85 6.82 -2.27
CA ALA A 119 -3.88 7.87 -2.56
C ALA A 119 -3.75 8.85 -1.37
N VAL A 120 -4.88 9.29 -0.80
CA VAL A 120 -4.88 10.18 0.37
C VAL A 120 -4.22 9.50 1.57
N VAL A 121 -4.61 8.26 1.91
CA VAL A 121 -4.01 7.52 3.04
C VAL A 121 -2.52 7.30 2.83
N SER A 122 -2.08 7.00 1.61
CA SER A 122 -0.66 6.82 1.29
C SER A 122 0.11 8.13 1.43
N ALA A 123 -0.43 9.25 0.94
CA ALA A 123 0.19 10.57 1.08
C ALA A 123 0.30 10.99 2.55
N VAL A 124 -0.77 10.81 3.34
CA VAL A 124 -0.76 11.11 4.77
C VAL A 124 0.22 10.21 5.52
N SER A 125 0.29 8.92 5.18
CA SER A 125 1.28 7.99 5.75
C SER A 125 2.71 8.46 5.50
N LEU A 126 3.02 8.94 4.30
CA LEU A 126 4.33 9.52 3.97
C LEU A 126 4.65 10.74 4.85
N VAL A 127 3.69 11.64 5.04
CA VAL A 127 3.88 12.82 5.91
C VAL A 127 4.22 12.39 7.34
N PHE A 128 3.48 11.44 7.91
CA PHE A 128 3.75 10.96 9.27
C PHE A 128 5.04 10.14 9.39
N LEU A 129 5.41 9.38 8.35
CA LEU A 129 6.69 8.67 8.28
C LEU A 129 7.89 9.61 8.19
N TRP A 130 7.70 10.83 7.68
CA TRP A 130 8.74 11.87 7.62
C TRP A 130 8.64 12.93 8.71
N HIS A 131 7.62 12.85 9.58
CA HIS A 131 7.45 13.78 10.68
C HIS A 131 8.74 13.83 11.54
N PRO A 132 9.15 15.02 12.02
CA PRO A 132 10.37 15.17 12.83
C PRO A 132 10.44 14.21 14.01
N ASP A 133 9.31 13.98 14.68
CA ASP A 133 9.21 13.05 15.81
C ASP A 133 9.46 11.60 15.41
N THR A 134 8.87 11.13 14.31
CA THR A 134 9.09 9.77 13.77
C THR A 134 10.55 9.59 13.36
N ARG A 135 11.14 10.61 12.73
CA ARG A 135 12.56 10.64 12.35
C ARG A 135 13.48 10.60 13.56
N ARG A 136 13.17 11.35 14.62
CA ARG A 136 13.94 11.39 15.86
C ARG A 136 13.85 10.05 16.59
N HIS A 137 12.65 9.48 16.69
CA HIS A 137 12.42 8.14 17.25
C HIS A 137 13.27 7.09 16.57
N CYS A 138 13.41 7.17 15.25
CA CYS A 138 14.17 6.17 14.49
C CYS A 138 15.68 6.46 14.34
N ARG A 139 16.18 7.61 14.84
CA ARG A 139 17.59 8.02 14.73
C ARG A 139 18.36 7.91 16.03
N LEU A 140 17.68 7.79 17.16
CA LEU A 140 18.33 7.61 18.45
C LEU A 140 19.19 6.34 18.38
N PRO A 141 20.52 6.45 18.57
CA PRO A 141 21.37 5.28 18.66
C PRO A 141 20.90 4.38 19.81
N ASP A 142 21.10 3.07 19.69
CA ASP A 142 21.06 2.14 20.82
C ASP A 142 22.20 2.50 21.80
N GLU A 143 22.10 3.65 22.48
CA GLU A 143 23.14 4.15 23.39
C GLU A 143 22.92 3.63 24.83
N VAL A 144 22.39 2.42 24.97
CA VAL A 144 22.13 1.79 26.28
C VAL A 144 22.87 0.47 26.47
N ASP A 145 23.41 -0.16 25.42
CA ASP A 145 24.09 -1.46 25.54
C ASP A 145 25.47 -1.49 24.82
N ALA A 146 26.41 -0.64 25.26
CA ALA A 146 27.85 -0.79 24.98
C ALA A 146 28.70 -0.41 26.19
#